data_AF-A0A0N4XKB2-F1
#
_entry.id   AF-A0A0N4XKB2-F1
#
_cell.length_a   1.000
_cell.length_b   1.000
_cell.length_c   1.000
_cell.angle_alpha   90.00
_cell.angle_beta   90.00
_cell.angle_gamma   90.00
#
_symmetry.space_group_name_H-M   'P 1'
#
loop_
_entity.id
_entity.type
_entity.pdbx_description
1 polymer ?
#
loop_
_entity_poly.entity_id
_entity_poly.type
_entity_poly.pdbx_seq_one_letter_code
_entity_poly.pdbx_strand_id
1 'polypeptide(L)'
;MPSPPPNQDATPKVVRARFAATELGIRERLMVGVLAESSLAVAMNASLGKHVPKIHVFADASRIGTDLAQLTNLSPYKPNGQKSHIFVLGLIFNLTFHENFDWFLLVRDSTYINPFELSRFINSVNWNQPVLIGQSADDGSGRCMLEAGVIISNPAMQKLIQQRHACNLLASGSDADQLAFEKCLQLATNLSCINEYQGQSYNVWRVDGTQTAHDAINKWRTHDRFNNSIAVTKLLSDADASALHDHFVSVEVAKVDAAIAAMELELVELQKDTDEGPTWPAAVPAYSKPPNRYQVPTWEFFTMKDIFRSEPNQNVRPLEGKDRDDVLEVVANARQHVELEEPDLEFLQVRNGYRLFDPQRGMDYMIDLVYKDGSTQETMERRVHLCRMVAGTQLMNQ
;
A
#
# COMPACT_ATOMS: atom_id res chain seq x y z
N MET A 1 -2.35 -31.34 -36.65
CA MET A 1 -2.39 -31.09 -35.19
C MET A 1 -3.14 -29.79 -34.97
N PRO A 2 -4.29 -29.77 -34.29
CA PRO A 2 -4.98 -28.53 -33.98
C PRO A 2 -4.30 -27.85 -32.78
N SER A 3 -4.16 -26.52 -32.85
CA SER A 3 -3.61 -25.64 -31.82
C SER A 3 -4.43 -25.67 -30.52
N PRO A 4 -3.80 -25.49 -29.34
CA PRO A 4 -4.51 -25.45 -28.07
C PRO A 4 -5.30 -24.13 -27.93
N PRO A 5 -6.37 -24.12 -27.10
CA PRO A 5 -7.21 -22.94 -26.91
C PRO A 5 -6.50 -21.85 -26.09
N PRO A 6 -6.86 -20.57 -26.28
CA PRO A 6 -6.28 -19.46 -25.54
C PRO A 6 -6.75 -19.44 -24.08
N ASN A 7 -5.78 -19.13 -23.21
CA ASN A 7 -5.87 -19.04 -21.76
C ASN A 7 -6.97 -18.06 -21.31
N GLN A 8 -7.92 -18.50 -20.47
CA GLN A 8 -9.08 -17.72 -20.00
C GLN A 8 -8.89 -17.10 -18.60
N ASP A 9 -7.66 -16.80 -18.17
CA ASP A 9 -7.39 -16.12 -16.89
C ASP A 9 -7.04 -14.64 -17.08
N ALA A 10 -7.98 -13.88 -17.63
CA ALA A 10 -7.95 -12.42 -17.55
C ALA A 10 -9.27 -11.95 -16.94
N THR A 11 -9.31 -11.79 -15.62
CA THR A 11 -10.36 -11.03 -14.97
C THR A 11 -10.38 -9.62 -15.58
N PRO A 12 -11.51 -9.17 -16.17
CA PRO A 12 -11.54 -7.84 -16.75
C PRO A 12 -11.43 -6.83 -15.61
N LYS A 13 -10.34 -6.05 -15.61
CA LYS A 13 -10.27 -4.82 -14.81
C LYS A 13 -11.55 -4.04 -15.09
N VAL A 14 -12.36 -3.81 -14.05
CA VAL A 14 -13.60 -3.04 -14.16
C VAL A 14 -13.24 -1.63 -14.64
N VAL A 15 -13.35 -1.40 -15.95
CA VAL A 15 -13.23 -0.08 -16.54
C VAL A 15 -14.55 0.63 -16.26
N ARG A 16 -14.56 1.45 -15.21
CA ARG A 16 -15.72 2.27 -14.88
C ARG A 16 -16.01 3.19 -16.07
N ALA A 17 -17.25 3.20 -16.55
CA ALA A 17 -17.66 4.03 -17.67
C ALA A 17 -17.50 5.52 -17.31
N ARG A 18 -16.47 6.17 -17.86
CA ARG A 18 -16.13 7.58 -17.60
C ARG A 18 -17.31 8.53 -17.86
N PHE A 19 -18.19 8.19 -18.78
CA PHE A 19 -19.34 9.00 -19.18
C PHE A 19 -20.34 9.29 -18.05
N ALA A 20 -20.53 8.38 -17.09
CA ALA A 20 -21.43 8.64 -15.95
C ALA A 20 -20.78 9.51 -14.86
N ALA A 21 -19.46 9.43 -14.70
CA ALA A 21 -18.73 10.19 -13.69
C ALA A 21 -18.62 11.68 -14.05
N THR A 22 -18.42 11.99 -15.34
CA THR A 22 -18.34 13.38 -15.83
C THR A 22 -19.69 14.09 -15.75
N GLU A 23 -20.80 13.40 -16.03
CA GLU A 23 -22.18 13.94 -15.90
C GLU A 23 -22.60 14.15 -14.43
N LEU A 24 -22.01 13.40 -13.49
CA LEU A 24 -22.25 13.53 -12.05
C LEU A 24 -21.24 14.46 -11.34
N GLY A 25 -20.29 15.05 -12.07
CA GLY A 25 -19.24 15.90 -11.49
C GLY A 25 -18.31 15.17 -10.52
N ILE A 26 -18.16 13.85 -10.64
CA ILE A 26 -17.32 13.04 -9.75
C ILE A 26 -15.85 13.26 -10.12
N ARG A 27 -15.13 13.94 -9.22
CA ARG A 27 -13.69 14.14 -9.31
C ARG A 27 -12.92 13.01 -8.63
N GLU A 28 -11.75 12.70 -9.17
CA GLU A 28 -10.77 11.86 -8.49
C GLU A 28 -10.00 12.72 -7.47
N ARG A 29 -9.49 12.12 -6.39
CA ARG A 29 -8.91 12.91 -5.30
C ARG A 29 -7.61 13.60 -5.64
N LEU A 30 -6.71 12.98 -6.40
CA LEU A 30 -5.35 13.47 -6.61
C LEU A 30 -4.84 13.16 -8.02
N MET A 31 -4.25 14.17 -8.66
CA MET A 31 -3.40 14.04 -9.84
C MET A 31 -1.96 14.45 -9.49
N VAL A 32 -0.99 13.61 -9.85
CA VAL A 32 0.44 13.91 -9.71
C VAL A 32 1.04 14.24 -11.06
N GLY A 33 1.52 15.47 -11.22
CA GLY A 33 2.27 15.95 -12.37
C GLY A 33 3.77 15.91 -12.11
N VAL A 34 4.47 15.01 -12.80
CA VAL A 34 5.92 14.85 -12.67
C VAL A 34 6.62 15.65 -13.76
N LEU A 35 7.52 16.54 -13.37
CA LEU A 35 8.41 17.28 -14.27
C LEU A 35 9.67 16.45 -14.46
N ALA A 36 9.77 15.79 -15.61
CA ALA A 36 10.88 14.90 -15.92
C ALA A 36 12.05 15.67 -16.55
N GLU A 37 13.18 15.65 -15.86
CA GLU A 37 14.47 16.19 -16.33
C GLU A 37 15.47 15.07 -16.66
N SER A 38 15.18 13.85 -16.21
CA SER A 38 16.03 12.65 -16.23
C SER A 38 15.22 11.34 -16.32
N SER A 39 15.91 10.19 -16.31
CA SER A 39 15.28 8.86 -16.25
C SER A 39 14.64 8.55 -14.91
N LEU A 40 14.91 9.32 -13.84
CA LEU A 40 14.34 9.12 -12.50
C LEU A 40 12.80 9.19 -12.49
N ALA A 41 12.19 9.84 -13.48
CA ALA A 41 10.74 9.87 -13.62
C ALA A 41 10.15 8.47 -13.85
N VAL A 42 10.91 7.52 -14.42
CA VAL A 42 10.51 6.12 -14.55
C VAL A 42 10.41 5.47 -13.18
N ALA A 43 11.43 5.66 -12.33
CA ALA A 43 11.44 5.14 -10.96
C ALA A 43 10.31 5.74 -10.12
N MET A 44 10.06 7.05 -10.24
CA MET A 44 8.91 7.70 -9.59
C MET A 44 7.57 7.13 -10.09
N ASN A 45 7.43 6.90 -11.40
CA ASN A 45 6.20 6.32 -11.95
C ASN A 45 5.97 4.88 -11.45
N ALA A 46 7.04 4.09 -11.29
CA ALA A 46 6.96 2.73 -10.77
C ALA A 46 6.60 2.68 -9.27
N SER A 47 7.17 3.60 -8.47
CA SER A 47 6.97 3.64 -7.01
C SER A 47 5.68 4.34 -6.59
N LEU A 48 5.32 5.46 -7.21
CA LEU A 48 4.14 6.25 -6.84
C LEU A 48 2.89 5.85 -7.63
N GLY A 49 3.04 5.43 -8.89
CA GLY A 49 1.92 5.24 -9.82
C GLY A 49 0.92 4.15 -9.43
N LYS A 50 1.30 3.21 -8.55
CA LYS A 50 0.39 2.19 -8.01
C LYS A 50 -0.47 2.69 -6.84
N HIS A 51 -0.08 3.79 -6.22
CA HIS A 51 -0.69 4.28 -4.97
C HIS A 51 -1.54 5.55 -5.17
N VAL A 52 -1.44 6.21 -6.32
CA VAL A 52 -2.20 7.42 -6.64
C VAL A 52 -3.21 7.18 -7.77
N PRO A 53 -4.37 7.87 -7.78
CA PRO A 53 -5.37 7.70 -8.83
C PRO A 53 -4.82 8.00 -10.23
N LYS A 54 -4.05 9.09 -10.35
CA LYS A 54 -3.45 9.52 -11.61
C LYS A 54 -2.07 10.10 -11.39
N ILE A 55 -1.11 9.57 -12.16
CA ILE A 55 0.22 10.14 -12.35
C ILE A 55 0.43 10.44 -13.84
N HIS A 56 1.01 11.60 -14.15
CA HIS A 56 1.28 12.06 -15.50
C HIS A 56 2.64 12.73 -15.58
N VAL A 57 3.44 12.34 -16.57
CA VAL A 57 4.81 12.80 -16.74
C VAL A 57 4.90 13.84 -17.86
N PHE A 58 5.50 14.98 -17.58
CA PHE A 58 5.77 16.05 -18.53
C PHE A 58 7.27 16.12 -18.78
N ALA A 59 7.70 15.91 -20.02
CA ALA A 59 9.11 15.83 -20.37
C ALA A 59 9.44 16.72 -21.58
N ASP A 60 10.61 17.36 -21.56
CA ASP A 60 11.17 17.96 -22.76
C ASP A 60 11.48 16.85 -23.77
N ALA A 61 10.97 16.97 -24.99
CA ALA A 61 11.15 15.99 -26.06
C ALA A 61 12.62 15.72 -26.38
N SER A 62 13.53 16.66 -26.11
CA SER A 62 14.97 16.48 -26.27
C SER A 62 15.62 15.58 -25.20
N ARG A 63 14.95 15.38 -24.06
CA ARG A 63 15.42 14.59 -22.91
C ARG A 63 14.79 13.21 -22.82
N ILE A 64 13.89 12.87 -23.74
CA ILE A 64 13.22 11.57 -23.78
C ILE A 64 14.19 10.52 -24.30
N GLY A 65 14.77 9.75 -23.38
CA GLY A 65 15.52 8.53 -23.68
C GLY A 65 14.62 7.33 -23.94
N THR A 66 15.24 6.16 -24.13
CA THR A 66 14.54 4.89 -24.37
C THR A 66 13.60 4.51 -23.22
N ASP A 67 14.01 4.75 -21.99
CA ASP A 67 13.27 4.31 -20.80
C ASP A 67 12.02 5.18 -20.58
N LEU A 68 12.18 6.50 -20.76
CA LEU A 68 11.07 7.46 -20.68
C LEU A 68 10.04 7.24 -21.79
N ALA A 69 10.48 6.84 -22.98
CA ALA A 69 9.60 6.56 -24.12
C ALA A 69 8.65 5.36 -23.89
N GLN A 70 8.93 4.50 -22.90
CA GLN A 70 8.05 3.38 -22.54
C GLN A 70 6.83 3.82 -21.72
N LEU A 71 6.85 5.05 -21.16
CA LEU A 71 5.78 5.56 -20.32
C LEU A 71 4.56 5.95 -21.15
N THR A 72 3.43 5.27 -20.94
CA THR A 72 2.17 5.56 -21.64
C THR A 72 1.48 6.83 -21.13
N ASN A 73 1.86 7.32 -19.96
CA ASN A 73 1.33 8.50 -19.29
C ASN A 73 2.27 9.71 -19.41
N LEU A 74 3.05 9.78 -20.49
CA LEU A 74 3.98 10.86 -20.77
C LEU A 74 3.43 11.82 -21.83
N SER A 75 3.61 13.12 -21.62
CA SER A 75 3.37 14.15 -22.62
C SER A 75 4.65 14.92 -22.93
N PRO A 76 5.19 14.81 -24.15
CA PRO A 76 6.37 15.54 -24.55
C PRO A 76 6.03 17.01 -24.86
N TYR A 77 6.96 17.93 -24.56
CA TYR A 77 6.90 19.32 -25.00
C TYR A 77 8.26 19.78 -25.55
N LYS A 78 8.29 20.87 -26.32
CA LYS A 78 9.52 21.45 -26.85
C LYS A 78 9.66 22.90 -26.38
N PRO A 79 10.58 23.20 -25.45
CA PRO A 79 10.80 24.55 -24.98
C PRO A 79 11.51 25.35 -26.08
N ASN A 80 10.73 26.03 -26.92
CA ASN A 80 11.23 26.89 -28.00
C ASN A 80 11.84 28.21 -27.44
N GLY A 81 12.83 28.10 -26.54
CA GLY A 81 13.39 29.22 -25.76
C GLY A 81 12.51 29.71 -24.61
N GLN A 82 11.34 29.10 -24.43
CA GLN A 82 10.40 29.37 -23.34
C GLN A 82 10.60 28.41 -22.17
N LYS A 83 10.21 28.83 -20.96
CA LYS A 83 10.32 28.03 -19.73
C LYS A 83 9.25 26.90 -19.69
N SER A 84 9.54 25.82 -18.98
CA SER A 84 8.72 24.60 -18.97
C SER A 84 7.29 24.82 -18.47
N HIS A 85 7.09 25.70 -17.48
CA HIS A 85 5.79 25.94 -16.85
C HIS A 85 4.71 26.34 -17.87
N ILE A 86 5.09 27.04 -18.93
CA ILE A 86 4.19 27.46 -20.00
C ILE A 86 3.59 26.24 -20.71
N PHE A 87 4.43 25.27 -21.04
CA PHE A 87 4.03 24.04 -21.71
C PHE A 87 3.28 23.11 -20.77
N VAL A 88 3.78 22.93 -19.55
CA VAL A 88 3.16 22.06 -18.53
C VAL A 88 1.74 22.53 -18.22
N LEU A 89 1.55 23.82 -17.93
CA LEU A 89 0.22 24.38 -17.67
C LEU A 89 -0.69 24.33 -18.90
N GLY A 90 -0.13 24.53 -20.10
CA GLY A 90 -0.86 24.34 -21.36
C GLY A 90 -1.34 22.90 -21.55
N LEU A 91 -0.49 21.91 -21.23
CA LEU A 91 -0.85 20.49 -21.30
C LEU A 91 -1.88 20.10 -20.24
N ILE A 92 -1.76 20.60 -19.01
CA ILE A 92 -2.75 20.40 -17.94
C ILE A 92 -4.13 20.95 -18.35
N PHE A 93 -4.15 22.11 -19.02
CA PHE A 93 -5.37 22.68 -19.58
C PHE A 93 -5.95 21.80 -20.70
N ASN A 94 -5.12 21.45 -21.70
CA ASN A 94 -5.57 20.67 -22.87
C ASN A 94 -6.05 19.26 -22.51
N LEU A 95 -5.44 18.63 -21.49
CA LEU A 95 -5.83 17.32 -20.98
C LEU A 95 -6.96 17.39 -19.94
N THR A 96 -7.52 18.59 -19.72
CA THR A 96 -8.62 18.88 -18.78
C THR A 96 -8.40 18.37 -17.36
N PHE A 97 -7.15 18.22 -16.92
CA PHE A 97 -6.86 17.70 -15.58
C PHE A 97 -7.41 18.62 -14.49
N HIS A 98 -7.36 19.93 -14.68
CA HIS A 98 -7.87 20.93 -13.74
C HIS A 98 -9.37 20.78 -13.37
N GLU A 99 -10.17 20.09 -14.18
CA GLU A 99 -11.61 19.88 -13.93
C GLU A 99 -11.90 18.56 -13.19
N ASN A 100 -11.02 17.57 -13.35
CA ASN A 100 -11.27 16.17 -13.00
C ASN A 100 -10.72 15.76 -11.62
N PHE A 101 -9.95 16.62 -10.95
CA PHE A 101 -9.28 16.28 -9.69
C PHE A 101 -9.46 17.32 -8.59
N ASP A 102 -9.53 16.87 -7.33
CA ASP A 102 -9.65 17.73 -6.15
C ASP A 102 -8.31 18.36 -5.75
N TRP A 103 -7.22 17.60 -5.87
CA TRP A 103 -5.86 18.00 -5.55
C TRP A 103 -4.89 17.72 -6.69
N PHE A 104 -3.84 18.54 -6.77
CA PHE A 104 -2.77 18.39 -7.75
C PHE A 104 -1.43 18.46 -7.04
N LEU A 105 -0.55 17.48 -7.25
CA LEU A 105 0.83 17.53 -6.79
C LEU A 105 1.73 17.78 -8.00
N LEU A 106 2.42 18.91 -8.05
CA LEU A 106 3.47 19.17 -9.02
C LEU A 106 4.83 18.94 -8.36
N VAL A 107 5.66 18.09 -8.95
CA VAL A 107 6.94 17.68 -8.37
C VAL A 107 7.95 17.39 -9.47
N ARG A 108 9.24 17.57 -9.18
CA ARG A 108 10.33 17.12 -10.06
C ARG A 108 10.63 15.64 -9.87
N ASP A 109 11.18 15.02 -10.89
CA ASP A 109 11.68 13.64 -10.84
C ASP A 109 12.88 13.42 -9.89
N SER A 110 13.56 14.49 -9.48
CA SER A 110 14.65 14.50 -8.50
C SER A 110 14.19 14.44 -7.02
N THR A 111 12.95 14.06 -6.76
CA THR A 111 12.36 14.02 -5.41
C THR A 111 11.61 12.72 -5.23
N TYR A 112 11.86 11.99 -4.16
CA TYR A 112 11.02 10.84 -3.83
C TYR A 112 9.78 11.31 -3.06
N ILE A 113 8.61 10.77 -3.42
CA ILE A 113 7.34 11.05 -2.74
C ILE A 113 6.88 9.79 -2.05
N ASN A 114 6.68 9.86 -0.74
CA ASN A 114 6.12 8.79 0.07
C ASN A 114 4.60 8.68 -0.21
N PRO A 115 4.14 7.61 -0.88
CA PRO A 115 2.74 7.47 -1.25
C PRO A 115 1.80 7.37 -0.03
N PHE A 116 2.28 6.80 1.07
CA PHE A 116 1.47 6.51 2.25
C PHE A 116 1.16 7.79 3.03
N GLU A 117 2.19 8.57 3.35
CA GLU A 117 2.01 9.86 4.02
C GLU A 117 1.28 10.87 3.12
N LEU A 118 1.54 10.86 1.80
CA LEU A 118 0.79 11.70 0.85
C LEU A 118 -0.71 11.36 0.86
N SER A 119 -1.06 10.08 0.79
CA SER A 119 -2.46 9.63 0.84
C SER A 119 -3.12 10.01 2.16
N ARG A 120 -2.43 9.79 3.29
CA ARG A 120 -2.92 10.17 4.63
C ARG A 120 -3.17 11.68 4.72
N PHE A 121 -2.24 12.49 4.21
CA PHE A 121 -2.39 13.95 4.15
C PHE A 121 -3.61 14.32 3.31
N ILE A 122 -3.66 13.92 2.03
CA ILE A 122 -4.76 14.28 1.11
C ILE A 122 -6.13 13.83 1.59
N ASN A 123 -6.21 12.68 2.26
CA ASN A 123 -7.49 12.16 2.78
C ASN A 123 -7.97 12.86 4.05
N SER A 124 -7.08 13.55 4.77
CA SER A 124 -7.38 14.24 6.02
C SER A 124 -7.75 15.72 5.84
N VAL A 125 -7.51 16.30 4.65
CA VAL A 125 -7.71 17.73 4.39
C VAL A 125 -8.75 18.01 3.31
N ASN A 126 -9.37 19.19 3.38
CA ASN A 126 -10.46 19.61 2.50
C ASN A 126 -9.97 20.52 1.36
N TRP A 127 -10.38 20.24 0.11
CA TRP A 127 -9.86 20.95 -1.08
C TRP A 127 -10.55 22.28 -1.40
N ASN A 128 -11.67 22.57 -0.73
CA ASN A 128 -12.59 23.65 -1.11
C ASN A 128 -12.01 25.08 -0.99
N GLN A 129 -10.84 25.25 -0.38
CA GLN A 129 -10.18 26.55 -0.23
C GLN A 129 -8.96 26.64 -1.16
N PRO A 130 -8.73 27.79 -1.82
CA PRO A 130 -7.53 27.99 -2.65
C PRO A 130 -6.27 28.00 -1.77
N VAL A 131 -5.40 27.01 -1.93
CA VAL A 131 -4.20 26.85 -1.11
C VAL A 131 -3.06 26.23 -1.91
N LEU A 132 -1.82 26.67 -1.60
CA LEU A 132 -0.58 26.06 -2.05
C LEU A 132 0.14 25.48 -0.82
N ILE A 133 0.30 24.17 -0.80
CA ILE A 133 0.90 23.43 0.31
C ILE A 133 2.22 22.86 -0.16
N GLY A 134 3.28 23.07 0.62
CA GLY A 134 4.61 22.59 0.31
C GLY A 134 5.65 23.17 1.26
N GLN A 135 6.90 23.12 0.84
CA GLN A 135 7.98 23.78 1.56
C GLN A 135 8.16 25.21 1.05
N SER A 136 8.05 26.20 1.93
CA SER A 136 8.37 27.59 1.59
C SER A 136 9.87 27.74 1.28
N ALA A 137 10.18 28.59 0.30
CA ALA A 137 11.54 29.03 0.00
C ALA A 137 12.15 29.78 1.20
N ASP A 138 13.45 29.57 1.42
CA ASP A 138 14.17 30.09 2.58
C ASP A 138 14.50 31.61 2.45
N ASP A 139 14.23 32.21 1.28
CA ASP A 139 14.45 33.63 0.97
C ASP A 139 13.34 34.57 1.49
N GLY A 140 12.32 34.03 2.18
CA GLY A 140 11.19 34.80 2.69
C GLY A 140 10.22 35.29 1.60
N SER A 141 10.39 34.87 0.35
CA SER A 141 9.51 35.28 -0.75
C SER A 141 8.10 34.69 -0.67
N GLY A 142 7.88 33.68 0.18
CA GLY A 142 6.61 32.97 0.29
C GLY A 142 6.31 32.04 -0.89
N ARG A 143 7.29 31.78 -1.77
CA ARG A 143 7.15 30.84 -2.89
C ARG A 143 7.27 29.40 -2.39
N CYS A 144 6.51 28.47 -2.98
CA CYS A 144 6.71 27.05 -2.74
C CYS A 144 7.89 26.54 -3.54
N MET A 145 8.77 25.75 -2.90
CA MET A 145 9.87 25.09 -3.58
C MET A 145 9.37 23.87 -4.36
N LEU A 146 9.59 23.88 -5.67
CA LEU A 146 9.14 22.79 -6.54
C LEU A 146 9.94 21.50 -6.33
N GLU A 147 11.18 21.61 -5.87
CA GLU A 147 12.01 20.49 -5.44
C GLU A 147 11.40 19.72 -4.27
N ALA A 148 10.59 20.34 -3.42
CA ALA A 148 9.91 19.64 -2.32
C ALA A 148 8.55 19.06 -2.72
N GLY A 149 8.10 19.29 -3.96
CA GLY A 149 6.73 19.06 -4.39
C GLY A 149 5.77 20.13 -3.84
N VAL A 150 4.78 20.50 -4.67
CA VAL A 150 3.75 21.49 -4.33
C VAL A 150 2.37 20.88 -4.54
N ILE A 151 1.60 20.77 -3.47
CA ILE A 151 0.19 20.40 -3.50
C ILE A 151 -0.63 21.67 -3.75
N ILE A 152 -1.53 21.61 -4.70
CA ILE A 152 -2.37 22.70 -5.18
C ILE A 152 -3.81 22.21 -5.07
N SER A 153 -4.66 22.95 -4.37
CA SER A 153 -6.09 22.62 -4.32
C SER A 153 -6.78 22.96 -5.65
N ASN A 154 -7.91 22.33 -5.94
CA ASN A 154 -8.65 22.60 -7.18
C ASN A 154 -8.94 24.10 -7.41
N PRO A 155 -9.43 24.89 -6.43
CA PRO A 155 -9.67 26.32 -6.63
C PRO A 155 -8.38 27.10 -6.93
N ALA A 156 -7.24 26.69 -6.37
CA ALA A 156 -5.95 27.29 -6.69
C ALA A 156 -5.48 26.90 -8.10
N MET A 157 -5.65 25.64 -8.50
CA MET A 157 -5.34 25.16 -9.85
C MET A 157 -6.20 25.88 -10.91
N GLN A 158 -7.49 26.13 -10.63
CA GLN A 158 -8.37 26.89 -11.50
C GLN A 158 -7.85 28.32 -11.73
N LYS A 159 -7.44 29.02 -10.66
CA LYS A 159 -6.79 30.34 -10.78
C LYS A 159 -5.50 30.27 -11.62
N LEU A 160 -4.65 29.28 -11.34
CA LEU A 160 -3.38 29.07 -12.04
C LEU A 160 -3.60 28.88 -13.55
N ILE A 161 -4.56 28.05 -13.95
CA ILE A 161 -4.87 27.77 -15.36
C ILE A 161 -5.51 28.97 -16.05
N GLN A 162 -6.38 29.73 -15.37
CA GLN A 162 -6.96 30.97 -15.89
C GLN A 162 -5.89 32.03 -16.16
N GLN A 163 -4.90 32.15 -15.29
CA GLN A 163 -3.82 33.14 -15.39
C GLN A 163 -2.53 32.60 -16.04
N ARG A 164 -2.56 31.40 -16.65
CA ARG A 164 -1.36 30.74 -17.20
C ARG A 164 -0.57 31.59 -18.21
N HIS A 165 -1.25 32.45 -18.98
CA HIS A 165 -0.62 33.33 -19.96
C HIS A 165 0.18 34.47 -19.31
N ALA A 166 -0.23 34.92 -18.12
CA ALA A 166 0.49 35.95 -17.38
C ALA A 166 1.87 35.46 -16.90
N CYS A 167 2.04 34.15 -16.71
CA CYS A 167 3.32 33.56 -16.33
C CYS A 167 4.43 33.72 -17.38
N ASN A 168 4.09 34.05 -18.63
CA ASN A 168 5.08 34.32 -19.67
C ASN A 168 5.82 35.64 -19.41
N LEU A 169 5.16 36.60 -18.75
CA LEU A 169 5.68 37.95 -18.53
C LEU A 169 6.72 38.02 -17.40
N LEU A 170 6.74 37.01 -16.53
CA LEU A 170 7.59 36.99 -15.34
C LEU A 170 8.90 36.24 -15.53
N ALA A 171 8.98 35.36 -16.52
CA ALA A 171 10.18 34.56 -16.74
C ALA A 171 11.28 35.44 -17.33
N SER A 172 12.24 35.85 -16.48
CA SER A 172 13.49 36.41 -17.01
C SER A 172 14.22 35.32 -17.78
N GLY A 173 14.88 35.69 -18.88
CA GLY A 173 15.75 34.76 -19.61
C GLY A 173 16.82 34.13 -18.71
N SER A 174 17.29 34.88 -17.71
CA SER A 174 18.31 34.47 -16.73
C SER A 174 17.80 33.55 -15.61
N ASP A 175 16.49 33.47 -15.38
CA ASP A 175 15.95 32.65 -14.30
C ASP A 175 16.15 31.16 -14.60
N ALA A 176 16.52 30.38 -13.58
CA ALA A 176 16.43 28.93 -13.67
C ALA A 176 14.97 28.51 -13.94
N ASP A 177 14.78 27.41 -14.68
CA ASP A 177 13.45 26.97 -15.10
C ASP A 177 12.52 26.67 -13.90
N GLN A 178 13.07 26.02 -12.87
CA GLN A 178 12.42 25.84 -11.57
C GLN A 178 11.94 27.17 -10.97
N LEU A 179 12.84 28.16 -10.85
CA LEU A 179 12.53 29.45 -10.24
C LEU A 179 11.41 30.18 -11.00
N ALA A 180 11.40 30.08 -12.33
CA ALA A 180 10.33 30.66 -13.16
C ALA A 180 8.96 30.00 -12.86
N PHE A 181 8.92 28.69 -12.68
CA PHE A 181 7.69 27.98 -12.32
C PHE A 181 7.22 28.38 -10.90
N GLU A 182 8.11 28.43 -9.92
CA GLU A 182 7.78 28.83 -8.55
C GLU A 182 7.20 30.27 -8.49
N LYS A 183 7.78 31.20 -9.27
CA LYS A 183 7.25 32.57 -9.42
C LYS A 183 5.87 32.57 -10.10
N CYS A 184 5.68 31.74 -11.14
CA CYS A 184 4.40 31.60 -11.83
C CYS A 184 3.30 31.12 -10.89
N LEU A 185 3.57 30.08 -10.07
CA LEU A 185 2.62 29.56 -9.09
C LEU A 185 2.14 30.68 -8.16
N GLN A 186 3.07 31.40 -7.55
CA GLN A 186 2.75 32.48 -6.61
C GLN A 186 1.94 33.60 -7.29
N LEU A 187 2.37 34.09 -8.45
CA LEU A 187 1.69 35.19 -9.13
C LEU A 187 0.29 34.80 -9.59
N ALA A 188 0.18 33.67 -10.32
CA ALA A 188 -1.06 33.29 -10.97
C ALA A 188 -2.16 32.94 -9.96
N THR A 189 -1.80 32.39 -8.79
CA THR A 189 -2.77 32.11 -7.73
C THR A 189 -2.95 33.25 -6.73
N ASN A 190 -1.96 34.15 -6.63
CA ASN A 190 -1.83 35.16 -5.58
C ASN A 190 -1.89 34.53 -4.17
N LEU A 191 -1.11 33.46 -3.96
CA LEU A 191 -1.06 32.71 -2.70
C LEU A 191 0.39 32.52 -2.26
N SER A 192 0.60 32.55 -0.94
CA SER A 192 1.87 32.16 -0.32
C SER A 192 1.87 30.67 0.02
N CYS A 193 3.06 30.08 0.02
CA CYS A 193 3.25 28.69 0.41
C CYS A 193 3.00 28.49 1.90
N ILE A 194 2.27 27.42 2.25
CA ILE A 194 2.11 26.98 3.63
C ILE A 194 2.61 25.54 3.78
N ASN A 195 3.17 25.23 4.95
CA ASN A 195 3.66 23.89 5.30
C ASN A 195 2.73 23.15 6.27
N GLU A 196 1.66 23.80 6.75
CA GLU A 196 0.64 23.20 7.60
C GLU A 196 -0.74 23.62 7.11
N TYR A 197 -1.67 22.67 7.02
CA TYR A 197 -3.03 22.93 6.59
C TYR A 197 -4.01 22.06 7.37
N GLN A 198 -4.99 22.68 8.03
CA GLN A 198 -6.02 21.98 8.82
C GLN A 198 -5.45 21.02 9.88
N GLY A 199 -4.35 21.41 10.54
CA GLY A 199 -3.68 20.61 11.57
C GLY A 199 -2.80 19.47 11.02
N GLN A 200 -2.56 19.44 9.71
CA GLN A 200 -1.73 18.45 9.03
C GLN A 200 -0.47 19.12 8.47
N SER A 201 0.69 18.55 8.75
CA SER A 201 1.98 19.11 8.35
C SER A 201 2.54 18.44 7.10
N TYR A 202 2.94 19.24 6.13
CA TYR A 202 3.67 18.80 4.94
C TYR A 202 5.16 18.66 5.27
N ASN A 203 5.55 17.48 5.73
CA ASN A 203 6.91 17.20 6.18
C ASN A 203 7.83 16.85 5.01
N VAL A 204 8.96 17.56 4.92
CA VAL A 204 9.98 17.34 3.90
C VAL A 204 11.30 16.96 4.56
N TRP A 205 11.89 15.85 4.12
CA TRP A 205 13.23 15.44 4.47
C TRP A 205 14.23 15.98 3.45
N ARG A 206 15.07 16.92 3.89
CA ARG A 206 16.13 17.49 3.05
C ARG A 206 17.39 16.65 3.18
N VAL A 207 17.90 16.15 2.05
CA VAL A 207 19.17 15.44 2.02
C VAL A 207 20.31 16.46 1.97
N ASP A 208 21.20 16.38 2.97
CA ASP A 208 22.33 17.28 3.09
C ASP A 208 23.55 16.76 2.31
N GLY A 209 24.22 17.67 1.60
CA GLY A 209 25.42 17.35 0.83
C GLY A 209 25.20 16.39 -0.35
N THR A 210 26.17 15.50 -0.55
CA THR A 210 26.20 14.51 -1.64
C THR A 210 25.88 13.10 -1.15
N GLN A 211 25.24 12.96 0.01
CA GLN A 211 24.88 11.65 0.55
C GLN A 211 23.81 11.02 -0.34
N THR A 212 24.03 9.77 -0.73
CA THR A 212 23.05 8.95 -1.42
C THR A 212 22.05 8.40 -0.40
N ALA A 213 20.79 8.26 -0.80
CA ALA A 213 19.76 7.75 0.10
C ALA A 213 20.04 6.29 0.46
N HIS A 214 20.43 5.45 -0.50
CA HIS A 214 20.67 4.02 -0.25
C HIS A 214 21.74 3.75 0.83
N ASP A 215 22.75 4.61 0.96
CA ASP A 215 23.79 4.48 2.00
C ASP A 215 23.37 5.05 3.35
N ALA A 216 22.58 6.14 3.34
CA ALA A 216 22.24 6.89 4.54
C ALA A 216 20.93 6.47 5.20
N ILE A 217 20.06 5.74 4.48
CA ILE A 217 18.72 5.34 4.96
C ILE A 217 18.81 4.72 6.36
N ASN A 218 19.73 3.79 6.61
CA ASN A 218 19.87 3.12 7.92
C ASN A 218 20.03 4.10 9.09
N LYS A 219 20.67 5.26 8.86
CA LYS A 219 20.82 6.32 9.87
C LYS A 219 19.57 7.19 9.95
N TRP A 220 18.87 7.41 8.85
CA TRP A 220 17.67 8.23 8.81
C TRP A 220 16.45 7.51 9.40
N ARG A 221 16.38 6.16 9.32
CA ARG A 221 15.26 5.38 9.88
C ARG A 221 15.03 5.62 11.38
N THR A 222 16.04 6.06 12.12
CA THR A 222 15.92 6.36 13.56
C THR A 222 15.19 7.68 13.85
N HIS A 223 14.98 8.51 12.83
CA HIS A 223 14.34 9.81 12.98
C HIS A 223 12.87 9.74 12.59
N ASP A 224 11.96 10.01 13.53
CA ASP A 224 10.52 10.02 13.26
C ASP A 224 10.11 11.01 12.16
N ARG A 225 10.82 12.14 12.07
CA ARG A 225 10.58 13.14 11.02
C ARG A 225 10.84 12.59 9.61
N PHE A 226 11.80 11.68 9.46
CA PHE A 226 12.04 11.00 8.18
C PHE A 226 10.94 10.00 7.89
N ASN A 227 10.60 9.15 8.86
CA ASN A 227 9.57 8.11 8.70
C ASN A 227 8.18 8.68 8.39
N ASN A 228 7.89 9.89 8.88
CA ASN A 228 6.63 10.61 8.63
C ASN A 228 6.78 11.73 7.58
N SER A 229 7.80 11.66 6.71
CA SER A 229 7.98 12.63 5.63
C SER A 229 7.17 12.27 4.38
N ILE A 230 6.60 13.29 3.73
CA ILE A 230 5.88 13.16 2.46
C ILE A 230 6.86 13.21 1.29
N ALA A 231 7.88 14.07 1.37
CA ALA A 231 8.85 14.25 0.30
C ALA A 231 10.29 14.12 0.81
N VAL A 232 11.13 13.44 0.04
CA VAL A 232 12.58 13.33 0.25
C VAL A 232 13.28 13.95 -0.96
N THR A 233 13.96 15.06 -0.76
CA THR A 233 14.58 15.84 -1.87
C THR A 233 15.94 15.27 -2.28
N LYS A 234 16.40 15.59 -3.51
CA LYS A 234 17.71 15.21 -4.07
C LYS A 234 17.89 13.71 -4.26
N LEU A 235 17.00 13.14 -5.06
CA LEU A 235 17.17 11.81 -5.61
C LEU A 235 18.27 11.81 -6.67
N LEU A 236 19.31 10.98 -6.49
CA LEU A 236 20.47 10.95 -7.38
C LEU A 236 20.46 9.75 -8.32
N SER A 237 19.76 8.67 -7.97
CA SER A 237 19.76 7.41 -8.72
C SER A 237 18.47 6.60 -8.55
N ASP A 238 18.21 5.67 -9.46
CA ASP A 238 17.10 4.72 -9.34
C ASP A 238 17.28 3.78 -8.12
N ALA A 239 18.52 3.49 -7.74
CA ALA A 239 18.83 2.72 -6.54
C ALA A 239 18.39 3.45 -5.26
N ASP A 240 18.58 4.78 -5.20
CA ASP A 240 18.06 5.60 -4.11
C ASP A 240 16.53 5.55 -4.05
N ALA A 241 15.88 5.56 -5.22
CA ALA A 241 14.42 5.55 -5.32
C ALA A 241 13.84 4.23 -4.80
N SER A 242 14.46 3.11 -5.22
CA SER A 242 14.08 1.77 -4.76
C SER A 242 14.32 1.62 -3.27
N ALA A 243 15.50 2.02 -2.77
CA ALA A 243 15.82 1.88 -1.36
C ALA A 243 14.89 2.70 -0.45
N LEU A 244 14.52 3.92 -0.88
CA LEU A 244 13.52 4.74 -0.17
C LEU A 244 12.13 4.07 -0.22
N HIS A 245 11.73 3.55 -1.39
CA HIS A 245 10.44 2.88 -1.51
C HIS A 245 10.33 1.65 -0.62
N ASP A 246 11.34 0.78 -0.64
CA ASP A 246 11.39 -0.43 0.19
C ASP A 246 11.34 -0.08 1.68
N HIS A 247 12.04 0.98 2.10
CA HIS A 247 11.99 1.49 3.46
C HIS A 247 10.58 1.93 3.86
N PHE A 248 9.94 2.81 3.08
CA PHE A 248 8.62 3.34 3.45
C PHE A 248 7.52 2.27 3.37
N VAL A 249 7.65 1.29 2.46
CA VAL A 249 6.77 0.11 2.45
C VAL A 249 6.94 -0.68 3.75
N SER A 250 8.18 -0.95 4.18
CA SER A 250 8.44 -1.65 5.45
C SER A 250 7.88 -0.89 6.66
N VAL A 251 7.98 0.45 6.67
CA VAL A 251 7.39 1.28 7.73
C VAL A 251 5.86 1.16 7.73
N GLU A 252 5.21 1.19 6.57
CA GLU A 252 3.75 1.09 6.50
C GLU A 252 3.27 -0.33 6.87
N VAL A 253 3.97 -1.39 6.46
CA VAL A 253 3.68 -2.76 6.89
C VAL A 253 3.74 -2.87 8.41
N ALA A 254 4.79 -2.35 9.04
CA ALA A 254 4.90 -2.35 10.50
C ALA A 254 3.78 -1.55 11.19
N LYS A 255 3.31 -0.44 10.60
CA LYS A 255 2.15 0.32 11.10
C LYS A 255 0.87 -0.51 11.00
N VAL A 256 0.68 -1.25 9.90
CA VAL A 256 -0.47 -2.14 9.71
C VAL A 256 -0.43 -3.29 10.71
N ASP A 257 0.72 -3.94 10.89
CA ASP A 257 0.87 -5.04 11.86
C ASP A 257 0.57 -4.58 13.29
N ALA A 258 1.06 -3.40 13.68
CA ALA A 258 0.76 -2.80 14.98
C ALA A 258 -0.74 -2.48 15.12
N ALA A 259 -1.40 -1.99 14.07
CA ALA A 259 -2.83 -1.74 14.07
C ALA A 259 -3.64 -3.05 14.17
N ILE A 260 -3.22 -4.12 13.49
CA ILE A 260 -3.83 -5.46 13.61
C ILE A 260 -3.73 -5.95 15.06
N ALA A 261 -2.54 -5.90 15.66
CA ALA A 261 -2.34 -6.33 17.04
C ALA A 261 -3.17 -5.50 18.03
N ALA A 262 -3.29 -4.19 17.82
CA ALA A 262 -4.15 -3.33 18.66
C ALA A 262 -5.64 -3.69 18.51
N MET A 263 -6.11 -3.94 17.28
CA MET A 263 -7.48 -4.37 17.03
C MET A 263 -7.77 -5.74 17.63
N GLU A 264 -6.82 -6.68 17.59
CA GLU A 264 -6.96 -8.00 18.23
C GLU A 264 -7.14 -7.87 19.75
N LEU A 265 -6.37 -7.00 20.41
CA LEU A 265 -6.52 -6.73 21.84
C LEU A 265 -7.87 -6.11 22.17
N GLU A 266 -8.31 -5.10 21.41
CA GLU A 266 -9.63 -4.48 21.59
C GLU A 266 -10.75 -5.51 21.41
N LEU A 267 -10.62 -6.41 20.44
CA LEU A 267 -11.62 -7.44 20.18
C LEU A 267 -11.72 -8.45 21.33
N VAL A 268 -10.59 -8.85 21.92
CA VAL A 268 -10.58 -9.71 23.11
C VAL A 268 -11.26 -9.02 24.30
N GLU A 269 -11.10 -7.70 24.47
CA GLU A 269 -11.80 -6.95 25.50
C GLU A 269 -13.32 -6.91 25.26
N LEU A 270 -13.75 -6.58 24.05
CA LEU A 270 -15.17 -6.51 23.68
C LEU A 270 -15.89 -7.85 23.83
N GLN A 271 -15.21 -8.97 23.57
CA GLN A 271 -15.83 -10.29 23.71
C GLN A 271 -16.14 -10.68 25.16
N LYS A 272 -15.48 -10.09 26.17
CA LYS A 272 -15.78 -10.36 27.58
C LYS A 272 -17.21 -9.94 27.95
N ASP A 273 -17.75 -8.95 27.26
CA ASP A 273 -19.10 -8.43 27.49
C ASP A 273 -20.18 -9.18 26.70
N THR A 274 -19.79 -10.20 25.93
CA THR A 274 -20.75 -11.05 25.20
C THR A 274 -21.17 -12.25 26.06
N ASP A 275 -22.46 -12.63 25.99
CA ASP A 275 -23.01 -13.79 26.69
C ASP A 275 -22.33 -15.13 26.30
N GLU A 276 -21.65 -15.16 25.14
CA GLU A 276 -20.90 -16.32 24.65
C GLU A 276 -19.45 -16.37 25.14
N GLY A 277 -18.96 -15.29 25.76
CA GLY A 277 -17.60 -15.14 26.27
C GLY A 277 -16.53 -14.96 25.18
N PRO A 278 -15.25 -14.76 25.58
CA PRO A 278 -14.15 -14.67 24.64
C PRO A 278 -13.97 -15.97 23.86
N THR A 279 -13.91 -15.86 22.54
CA THR A 279 -13.62 -16.98 21.66
C THR A 279 -12.15 -16.97 21.29
N TRP A 280 -11.59 -18.17 21.10
CA TRP A 280 -10.25 -18.32 20.55
C TRP A 280 -10.35 -19.09 19.24
N PRO A 281 -9.80 -18.63 18.10
CA PRO A 281 -9.22 -17.30 17.87
C PRO A 281 -10.25 -16.17 18.01
N ALA A 282 -9.75 -14.95 18.21
CA ALA A 282 -10.57 -13.76 18.30
C ALA A 282 -11.38 -13.57 17.00
N ALA A 283 -12.61 -13.06 17.11
CA ALA A 283 -13.55 -12.86 15.99
C ALA A 283 -14.07 -14.13 15.29
N VAL A 284 -13.73 -15.33 15.82
CA VAL A 284 -14.30 -16.60 15.37
C VAL A 284 -15.48 -16.99 16.26
N PRO A 285 -16.63 -17.43 15.73
CA PRO A 285 -17.76 -17.86 16.56
C PRO A 285 -17.40 -18.93 17.59
N ALA A 286 -18.15 -19.01 18.69
CA ALA A 286 -18.07 -20.12 19.61
C ALA A 286 -18.53 -21.43 18.94
N TYR A 287 -18.21 -22.58 19.55
CA TYR A 287 -18.73 -23.86 19.07
C TYR A 287 -20.27 -23.86 19.06
N SER A 288 -20.84 -24.37 17.97
CA SER A 288 -22.28 -24.51 17.83
C SER A 288 -22.84 -25.41 18.95
N LYS A 289 -23.86 -24.90 19.65
CA LYS A 289 -24.54 -25.67 20.69
C LYS A 289 -25.36 -26.77 20.01
N PRO A 290 -25.14 -28.05 20.33
CA PRO A 290 -25.90 -29.11 19.70
C PRO A 290 -27.38 -29.00 20.09
N PRO A 291 -28.31 -29.08 19.13
CA PRO A 291 -29.75 -28.96 19.40
C PRO A 291 -30.29 -30.10 20.29
N ASN A 292 -29.63 -31.27 20.28
CA ASN A 292 -29.93 -32.39 21.16
C ASN A 292 -28.70 -33.31 21.32
N ARG A 293 -28.81 -34.29 22.24
CA ARG A 293 -27.75 -35.25 22.57
C ARG A 293 -27.27 -36.14 21.40
N TYR A 294 -28.03 -36.24 20.32
CA TYR A 294 -27.69 -37.08 19.17
C TYR A 294 -26.94 -36.31 18.07
N GLN A 295 -26.95 -34.97 18.14
CA GLN A 295 -26.32 -34.08 17.17
C GLN A 295 -25.09 -33.37 17.76
N VAL A 296 -24.42 -34.03 18.71
CA VAL A 296 -23.18 -33.54 19.30
C VAL A 296 -22.06 -33.65 18.26
N PRO A 297 -21.35 -32.56 17.93
CA PRO A 297 -20.20 -32.61 17.04
C PRO A 297 -19.13 -33.56 17.59
N THR A 298 -18.63 -34.45 16.74
CA THR A 298 -17.64 -35.47 17.13
C THR A 298 -16.27 -35.13 16.60
N TRP A 299 -15.27 -35.13 17.48
CA TRP A 299 -13.87 -35.02 17.08
C TRP A 299 -13.43 -36.30 16.35
N GLU A 300 -12.85 -36.13 15.17
CA GLU A 300 -12.21 -37.20 14.42
C GLU A 300 -10.74 -37.28 14.84
N PHE A 301 -10.35 -38.41 15.41
CA PHE A 301 -8.94 -38.67 15.75
C PHE A 301 -8.18 -39.06 14.48
N PHE A 302 -6.94 -38.60 14.33
CA PHE A 302 -6.09 -38.98 13.22
C PHE A 302 -4.64 -39.18 13.66
N THR A 303 -3.95 -40.02 12.90
CA THR A 303 -2.49 -40.15 12.89
C THR A 303 -1.99 -39.76 11.50
N MET A 304 -0.68 -39.81 11.27
CA MET A 304 -0.12 -39.56 9.93
C MET A 304 -0.52 -40.63 8.89
N LYS A 305 -1.18 -41.72 9.30
CA LYS A 305 -1.53 -42.86 8.43
C LYS A 305 -3.02 -43.14 8.36
N ASP A 306 -3.75 -42.92 9.45
CA ASP A 306 -5.13 -43.33 9.60
C ASP A 306 -5.98 -42.22 10.20
N ILE A 307 -7.25 -42.16 9.81
CA ILE A 307 -8.27 -41.29 10.40
C ILE A 307 -9.44 -42.14 10.94
N PHE A 308 -9.91 -41.74 12.11
CA PHE A 308 -10.93 -42.42 12.88
C PHE A 308 -12.22 -41.59 12.87
N ARG A 309 -13.26 -42.15 12.25
CA ARG A 309 -14.55 -41.48 12.03
C ARG A 309 -15.67 -42.18 12.79
N SER A 310 -16.71 -41.41 13.12
CA SER A 310 -17.93 -41.93 13.77
C SER A 310 -18.92 -42.47 12.74
N GLU A 311 -18.51 -43.49 11.98
CA GLU A 311 -19.35 -44.14 10.96
C GLU A 311 -19.80 -45.54 11.45
N PRO A 312 -21.09 -45.92 11.31
CA PRO A 312 -21.61 -47.17 11.90
C PRO A 312 -20.89 -48.46 11.48
N ASN A 313 -20.33 -48.49 10.26
CA ASN A 313 -19.82 -49.71 9.64
C ASN A 313 -18.28 -49.76 9.55
N GLN A 314 -17.59 -48.62 9.70
CA GLN A 314 -16.14 -48.54 9.55
C GLN A 314 -15.58 -47.35 10.32
N ASN A 315 -14.94 -47.64 11.45
CA ASN A 315 -14.43 -46.60 12.33
C ASN A 315 -13.03 -46.10 11.93
N VAL A 316 -12.31 -46.81 11.05
CA VAL A 316 -10.93 -46.50 10.66
C VAL A 316 -10.79 -46.52 9.15
N ARG A 317 -10.16 -45.48 8.61
CA ARG A 317 -9.81 -45.36 7.19
C ARG A 317 -8.37 -44.88 7.05
N PRO A 318 -7.65 -45.25 5.98
CA PRO A 318 -6.36 -44.66 5.70
C PRO A 318 -6.52 -43.16 5.43
N LEU A 319 -5.55 -42.37 5.88
CA LEU A 319 -5.46 -40.94 5.66
C LEU A 319 -4.97 -40.68 4.24
N GLU A 320 -5.90 -40.45 3.32
CA GLU A 320 -5.64 -40.32 1.89
C GLU A 320 -6.36 -39.12 1.26
N GLY A 321 -5.95 -38.77 0.04
CA GLY A 321 -6.56 -37.69 -0.75
C GLY A 321 -6.53 -36.34 -0.02
N LYS A 322 -7.66 -35.61 -0.09
CA LYS A 322 -7.78 -34.27 0.49
C LYS A 322 -7.60 -34.23 2.00
N ASP A 323 -8.01 -35.29 2.71
CA ASP A 323 -7.83 -35.36 4.17
C ASP A 323 -6.36 -35.42 4.54
N ARG A 324 -5.55 -36.14 3.76
CA ARG A 324 -4.10 -36.20 3.95
C ARG A 324 -3.44 -34.86 3.67
N ASP A 325 -3.79 -34.25 2.55
CA ASP A 325 -3.18 -32.97 2.14
C ASP A 325 -3.52 -31.86 3.15
N ASP A 326 -4.77 -31.86 3.66
CA ASP A 326 -5.24 -31.00 4.75
C ASP A 326 -4.43 -31.22 6.04
N VAL A 327 -4.32 -32.46 6.52
CA VAL A 327 -3.54 -32.79 7.72
C VAL A 327 -2.07 -32.39 7.57
N LEU A 328 -1.45 -32.63 6.41
CA LEU A 328 -0.06 -32.26 6.16
C LEU A 328 0.16 -30.74 6.24
N GLU A 329 -0.76 -29.97 5.67
CA GLU A 329 -0.71 -28.51 5.73
C GLU A 329 -0.86 -28.00 7.17
N VAL A 330 -1.83 -28.54 7.93
CA VAL A 330 -2.04 -28.13 9.33
C VAL A 330 -0.84 -28.51 10.20
N VAL A 331 -0.27 -29.71 10.02
CA VAL A 331 0.96 -30.13 10.72
C VAL A 331 2.13 -29.22 10.37
N ALA A 332 2.31 -28.83 9.10
CA ALA A 332 3.38 -27.93 8.70
C ALA A 332 3.26 -26.56 9.37
N ASN A 333 2.05 -25.97 9.39
CA ASN A 333 1.80 -24.70 10.08
C ASN A 333 1.99 -24.82 11.61
N ALA A 334 1.51 -25.91 12.21
CA ALA A 334 1.68 -26.17 13.64
C ALA A 334 3.16 -26.26 14.04
N ARG A 335 3.96 -26.96 13.21
CA ARG A 335 5.40 -27.05 13.39
C ARG A 335 6.09 -25.70 13.26
N GLN A 336 5.78 -24.95 12.20
CA GLN A 336 6.35 -23.62 11.99
C GLN A 336 6.09 -22.71 13.19
N HIS A 337 4.89 -22.78 13.78
CA HIS A 337 4.55 -22.00 14.98
C HIS A 337 5.41 -22.38 16.20
N VAL A 338 5.53 -23.68 16.50
CA VAL A 338 6.33 -24.15 17.64
C VAL A 338 7.82 -23.89 17.43
N GLU A 339 8.34 -24.14 16.22
CA GLU A 339 9.76 -23.95 15.88
C GLU A 339 10.15 -22.47 15.83
N LEU A 340 9.19 -21.55 15.63
CA LEU A 340 9.40 -20.09 15.72
C LEU A 340 9.49 -19.62 17.18
N GLU A 341 8.66 -20.16 18.07
CA GLU A 341 8.64 -19.83 19.52
C GLU A 341 9.80 -20.50 20.26
N GLU A 342 10.11 -21.75 19.93
CA GLU A 342 11.11 -22.60 20.61
C GLU A 342 12.09 -23.21 19.57
N PRO A 343 13.07 -22.42 19.08
CA PRO A 343 13.96 -22.84 17.99
C PRO A 343 14.94 -23.97 18.35
N ASP A 344 15.14 -24.24 19.64
CA ASP A 344 16.04 -25.28 20.14
C ASP A 344 15.40 -26.69 20.13
N LEU A 345 14.11 -26.78 19.78
CA LEU A 345 13.38 -28.03 19.72
C LEU A 345 13.51 -28.71 18.35
N GLU A 346 13.97 -29.95 18.33
CA GLU A 346 14.03 -30.78 17.12
C GLU A 346 12.76 -31.61 16.98
N PHE A 347 12.02 -31.43 15.88
CA PHE A 347 10.79 -32.17 15.62
C PHE A 347 11.06 -33.66 15.40
N LEU A 348 10.37 -34.52 16.16
CA LEU A 348 10.47 -35.98 16.00
C LEU A 348 9.31 -36.54 15.18
N GLN A 349 8.08 -36.33 15.66
CA GLN A 349 6.89 -36.90 15.03
C GLN A 349 5.60 -36.22 15.52
N VAL A 350 4.53 -36.39 14.75
CA VAL A 350 3.17 -36.15 15.23
C VAL A 350 2.75 -37.36 16.06
N ARG A 351 2.36 -37.14 17.32
CA ARG A 351 1.84 -38.20 18.17
C ARG A 351 0.40 -38.51 17.78
N ASN A 352 -0.45 -37.50 17.88
CA ASN A 352 -1.90 -37.60 17.78
C ASN A 352 -2.45 -36.30 17.18
N GLY A 353 -3.55 -36.40 16.45
CA GLY A 353 -4.30 -35.25 15.98
C GLY A 353 -5.79 -35.46 16.17
N TYR A 354 -6.52 -34.36 16.35
CA TYR A 354 -7.97 -34.34 16.41
C TYR A 354 -8.46 -33.22 15.49
N ARG A 355 -9.52 -33.47 14.74
CA ARG A 355 -10.20 -32.42 13.97
C ARG A 355 -11.70 -32.41 14.19
N LEU A 356 -12.30 -31.23 14.10
CA LEU A 356 -13.73 -31.02 14.26
C LEU A 356 -14.22 -30.04 13.20
N PHE A 357 -15.28 -30.39 12.49
CA PHE A 357 -15.98 -29.45 11.62
C PHE A 357 -17.16 -28.81 12.37
N ASP A 358 -17.20 -27.49 12.37
CA ASP A 358 -18.36 -26.71 12.81
C ASP A 358 -18.81 -25.79 11.66
N PRO A 359 -20.09 -25.85 11.22
CA PRO A 359 -20.58 -25.04 10.10
C PRO A 359 -20.45 -23.52 10.29
N GLN A 360 -20.43 -23.02 11.53
CA GLN A 360 -20.31 -21.59 11.83
C GLN A 360 -18.84 -21.16 11.95
N ARG A 361 -17.94 -22.10 12.24
CA ARG A 361 -16.55 -21.83 12.62
C ARG A 361 -15.55 -22.25 11.55
N GLY A 362 -15.81 -23.37 10.89
CA GLY A 362 -14.89 -24.04 9.97
C GLY A 362 -14.33 -25.33 10.57
N MET A 363 -13.05 -25.59 10.31
CA MET A 363 -12.35 -26.78 10.81
C MET A 363 -11.42 -26.40 11.95
N ASP A 364 -11.65 -26.95 13.15
CA ASP A 364 -10.71 -26.87 14.27
C ASP A 364 -9.83 -28.11 14.34
N TYR A 365 -8.58 -27.92 14.72
CA TYR A 365 -7.58 -28.97 14.89
C TYR A 365 -6.90 -28.85 16.25
N MET A 366 -6.61 -29.99 16.87
CA MET A 366 -5.71 -30.11 18.01
C MET A 366 -4.65 -31.14 17.65
N ILE A 367 -3.38 -30.73 17.63
CA ILE A 367 -2.27 -31.59 17.21
C ILE A 367 -1.25 -31.67 18.33
N ASP A 368 -0.90 -32.90 18.71
CA ASP A 368 0.14 -33.21 19.67
C ASP A 368 1.44 -33.52 18.90
N LEU A 369 2.38 -32.59 18.96
CA LEU A 369 3.69 -32.70 18.35
C LEU A 369 4.72 -33.14 19.40
N VAL A 370 5.58 -34.09 19.03
CA VAL A 370 6.67 -34.56 19.88
C VAL A 370 7.97 -33.99 19.36
N TYR A 371 8.68 -33.32 20.25
CA TYR A 371 9.97 -32.69 20.02
C TYR A 371 11.02 -33.29 20.93
N LYS A 372 12.29 -33.07 20.57
CA LYS A 372 13.44 -33.34 21.39
C LYS A 372 14.17 -32.04 21.69
N ASP A 373 14.38 -31.76 22.96
CA ASP A 373 15.16 -30.59 23.38
C ASP A 373 16.65 -30.85 23.11
N GLY A 374 17.28 -29.98 22.31
CA GLY A 374 18.71 -30.09 21.98
C GLY A 374 19.62 -30.03 23.21
N SER A 375 19.21 -29.32 24.25
CA SER A 375 20.01 -29.08 25.47
C SER A 375 19.90 -30.22 26.49
N THR A 376 18.69 -30.65 26.82
CA THR A 376 18.43 -31.68 27.83
C THR A 376 18.37 -33.10 27.25
N GLN A 377 18.25 -33.23 25.92
CA GLN A 377 17.99 -34.49 25.22
C GLN A 377 16.67 -35.17 25.61
N GLU A 378 15.79 -34.48 26.35
CA GLU A 378 14.49 -35.00 26.75
C GLU A 378 13.45 -34.82 25.65
N THR A 379 12.47 -35.73 25.61
CA THR A 379 11.32 -35.62 24.70
C THR A 379 10.24 -34.76 25.33
N MET A 380 9.82 -33.73 24.61
CA MET A 380 8.74 -32.83 25.02
C MET A 380 7.54 -32.97 24.10
N GLU A 381 6.35 -32.75 24.64
CA GLU A 381 5.11 -32.69 23.88
C GLU A 381 4.60 -31.24 23.83
N ARG A 382 4.16 -30.81 22.64
CA ARG A 382 3.53 -29.52 22.41
C ARG A 382 2.20 -29.73 21.72
N ARG A 383 1.12 -29.35 22.40
CA ARG A 383 -0.22 -29.32 21.82
C ARG A 383 -0.46 -27.97 21.18
N VAL A 384 -0.74 -27.99 19.88
CA VAL A 384 -1.09 -26.80 19.10
C VAL A 384 -2.56 -26.88 18.72
N HIS A 385 -3.30 -25.80 18.96
CA HIS A 385 -4.66 -25.63 18.48
C HIS A 385 -4.60 -24.79 17.20
N LEU A 386 -5.36 -25.17 16.17
CA LEU A 386 -5.46 -24.41 14.92
C LEU A 386 -6.92 -24.34 14.50
N CYS A 387 -7.34 -23.19 13.99
CA CYS A 387 -8.68 -23.01 13.43
C CYS A 387 -8.56 -22.54 11.98
N ARG A 388 -9.10 -23.33 11.06
CA ARG A 388 -9.25 -22.99 9.64
C ARG A 388 -10.67 -22.47 9.42
N MET A 389 -10.78 -21.14 9.36
CA MET A 389 -12.05 -20.44 9.16
C MET A 389 -12.66 -20.72 7.79
N VAL A 390 -13.99 -20.69 7.70
CA VAL A 390 -14.70 -20.71 6.41
C VAL A 390 -14.55 -19.33 5.74
N ALA A 391 -13.48 -19.15 4.96
CA ALA A 391 -13.31 -17.96 4.13
C ALA A 391 -14.12 -18.11 2.83
N GLY A 392 -15.39 -17.68 2.84
CA GLY A 392 -16.22 -17.55 1.65
C GLY A 392 -17.08 -18.77 1.31
N THR A 393 -18.34 -18.75 1.75
CA THR A 393 -19.38 -19.66 1.30
C THR A 393 -19.93 -19.19 -0.05
N GLN A 394 -19.62 -19.88 -1.14
CA GLN A 394 -20.38 -19.77 -2.38
C GLN A 394 -21.52 -20.78 -2.36
N LEU A 395 -22.76 -20.28 -2.39
CA LEU A 395 -23.94 -21.11 -2.63
C LEU A 395 -23.90 -21.60 -4.07
N MET A 396 -23.56 -22.87 -4.26
CA MET A 396 -23.76 -23.55 -5.53
C MET A 396 -25.14 -24.21 -5.51
N ASN A 397 -26.08 -23.68 -6.29
CA ASN A 397 -27.31 -24.41 -6.60
C ASN A 397 -26.92 -25.62 -7.47
N GLN A 398 -27.33 -26.82 -7.06
CA GLN A 398 -27.41 -27.99 -7.94
C GLN A 398 -28.78 -28.08 -8.58
#